data_AF-A0ABD6V4F5-F1
#
_entry.id   AF-A0ABD6V4F5-F1
#
_cell.length_a   1.000
_cell.length_b   1.000
_cell.length_c   1.000
_cell.angle_alpha   90.00
_cell.angle_beta   90.00
_cell.angle_gamma   90.00
#
_symmetry.space_group_name_H-M   'P 1'
#
loop_
_entity.id
_entity.type
_entity.pdbx_description
1 polymer ?
#
loop_
_entity_poly.entity_id
_entity_poly.type
_entity_poly.pdbx_seq_one_letter_code
_entity_poly.pdbx_strand_id
1 'polypeptide(L)'
;MKNPLISETTTFSLGDLSTPYKASDFWGWAFSNMSVPMLRGVLIEYILVQHFIENIDQIVGETVRTLTTWHPRKGDLEKSIREHYESQPHGDVFDLQLTWGTTCEFKTTRAPKTWNISKTTYWNPLKNANCRTYGFPAQIYILAVLESEAELRGDVLDLGALNFYIRTGRALDKSVGDRPSARFSDFSEGEPLICTFDKLIENIAKVQKNRLTEVLEQIEPGWKLDHSTYKNAYPLAVELPEGVQAGFYEKHTKKLVKIINVPWRPNTTQEWRDWEQAGFQYVHMLSPKNPR
;
A
#
# COMPACT_ATOMS: atom_id res chain seq x y z
N MET A 1 -24.49 27.12 -4.04
CA MET A 1 -25.06 25.97 -3.31
C MET A 1 -24.65 26.09 -1.86
N LYS A 2 -25.59 26.02 -0.91
CA LYS A 2 -25.24 25.95 0.52
C LYS A 2 -24.60 24.58 0.77
N ASN A 3 -23.38 24.54 1.29
CA ASN A 3 -22.80 23.28 1.75
C ASN A 3 -23.74 22.69 2.81
N PRO A 4 -24.16 21.43 2.67
CA PRO A 4 -24.91 20.76 3.73
C PRO A 4 -24.09 20.78 5.01
N LEU A 5 -24.71 21.17 6.13
CA LEU A 5 -24.08 21.11 7.45
C LEU A 5 -24.01 19.65 7.88
N ILE A 6 -22.84 19.03 7.74
CA ILE A 6 -22.53 17.69 8.26
C ILE A 6 -22.45 17.81 9.79
N SER A 7 -23.29 17.08 10.51
CA SER A 7 -23.29 16.98 11.98
C SER A 7 -22.32 15.89 12.46
N GLU A 8 -21.90 15.93 13.72
CA GLU A 8 -21.00 14.91 14.29
C GLU A 8 -21.55 13.47 14.21
N THR A 9 -22.87 13.32 14.22
CA THR A 9 -23.57 12.03 14.15
C THR A 9 -23.82 11.54 12.73
N THR A 10 -23.50 12.35 11.71
CA THR A 10 -23.72 12.00 10.30
C THR A 10 -22.95 10.72 9.95
N THR A 11 -23.63 9.76 9.34
CA THR A 11 -23.05 8.49 8.84
C THR A 11 -22.84 8.53 7.34
N PHE A 12 -21.94 7.70 6.82
CA PHE A 12 -21.62 7.65 5.38
C PHE A 12 -22.19 6.41 4.68
N SER A 13 -22.54 6.55 3.41
CA SER A 13 -22.92 5.44 2.53
C SER A 13 -22.24 5.54 1.16
N LEU A 14 -22.08 4.39 0.50
CA LEU A 14 -21.49 4.24 -0.83
C LEU A 14 -22.54 3.58 -1.74
N GLY A 15 -23.46 4.38 -2.30
CA GLY A 15 -24.65 3.85 -2.98
C GLY A 15 -25.57 3.15 -1.98
N ASP A 16 -25.99 1.92 -2.25
CA ASP A 16 -26.92 1.17 -1.38
C ASP A 16 -26.26 0.61 -0.11
N LEU A 17 -24.94 0.78 0.06
CA LEU A 17 -24.19 0.24 1.19
C LEU A 17 -23.98 1.30 2.29
N SER A 18 -24.60 1.09 3.45
CA SER A 18 -24.32 1.86 4.66
C SER A 18 -22.97 1.50 5.26
N THR A 19 -22.20 2.49 5.72
CA THR A 19 -20.95 2.27 6.46
C THR A 19 -21.16 2.54 7.96
N PRO A 20 -20.37 1.91 8.85
CA PRO A 20 -20.45 2.18 10.29
C PRO A 20 -19.77 3.50 10.71
N TYR A 21 -19.06 4.17 9.81
CA TYR A 21 -18.20 5.31 10.10
C TYR A 21 -18.98 6.64 10.20
N LYS A 22 -18.54 7.54 11.09
CA LYS A 22 -19.20 8.81 11.37
C LYS A 22 -18.33 10.03 11.07
N ALA A 23 -19.00 11.17 10.90
CA ALA A 23 -18.35 12.46 10.70
C ALA A 23 -17.43 12.86 11.84
N SER A 24 -17.80 12.62 13.10
CA SER A 24 -16.92 12.87 14.26
C SER A 24 -15.56 12.19 14.12
N ASP A 25 -15.56 10.93 13.67
CA ASP A 25 -14.36 10.11 13.56
C ASP A 25 -13.47 10.60 12.40
N PHE A 26 -14.11 10.95 11.28
CA PHE A 26 -13.45 11.57 10.15
C PHE A 26 -12.84 12.93 10.51
N TRP A 27 -13.56 13.78 11.24
CA TRP A 27 -13.05 15.09 11.64
C TRP A 27 -11.87 14.96 12.60
N GLY A 28 -11.97 14.11 13.62
CA GLY A 28 -10.84 13.83 14.52
C GLY A 28 -9.59 13.40 13.76
N TRP A 29 -9.76 12.56 12.73
CA TRP A 29 -8.67 12.16 11.85
C TRP A 29 -8.15 13.32 10.96
N ALA A 30 -9.03 14.01 10.24
CA ALA A 30 -8.66 15.07 9.29
C ALA A 30 -8.00 16.29 9.95
N PHE A 31 -8.44 16.67 11.15
CA PHE A 31 -7.87 17.78 11.92
C PHE A 31 -6.53 17.43 12.59
N SER A 32 -6.21 16.14 12.77
CA SER A 32 -4.88 15.69 13.22
C SER A 32 -3.83 15.71 12.10
N ASN A 33 -4.25 15.72 10.82
CA ASN A 33 -3.41 15.64 9.63
C ASN A 33 -3.47 16.93 8.76
N MET A 34 -3.62 18.09 9.41
CA MET A 34 -3.94 19.40 8.81
C MET A 34 -2.91 19.92 7.77
N SER A 35 -3.06 19.55 6.50
CA SER A 35 -2.51 20.39 5.42
C SER A 35 -3.26 20.45 4.08
N VAL A 36 -4.42 19.80 3.85
CA VAL A 36 -5.13 19.97 2.55
C VAL A 36 -6.67 19.82 2.65
N PRO A 37 -7.48 20.77 2.14
CA PRO A 37 -8.92 20.57 1.94
C PRO A 37 -9.23 19.99 0.54
N MET A 38 -9.33 18.66 0.45
CA MET A 38 -9.92 17.90 -0.67
C MET A 38 -10.97 16.89 -0.13
N LEU A 39 -11.93 17.42 0.65
CA LEU A 39 -12.72 16.67 1.66
C LEU A 39 -13.43 15.39 1.18
N ARG A 40 -13.97 15.31 -0.04
CA ARG A 40 -14.66 14.08 -0.50
C ARG A 40 -13.68 12.96 -0.86
N GLY A 41 -12.59 13.29 -1.56
CA GLY A 41 -11.55 12.32 -1.89
C GLY A 41 -10.87 11.80 -0.62
N VAL A 42 -10.56 12.75 0.27
CA VAL A 42 -9.99 12.50 1.60
C VAL A 42 -10.93 11.67 2.49
N LEU A 43 -12.24 11.90 2.43
CA LEU A 43 -13.23 11.07 3.15
C LEU A 43 -13.30 9.65 2.61
N ILE A 44 -13.25 9.46 1.28
CA ILE A 44 -13.23 8.13 0.68
C ILE A 44 -11.96 7.39 1.07
N GLU A 45 -10.80 8.06 1.00
CA GLU A 45 -9.53 7.51 1.47
C GLU A 45 -9.62 7.08 2.94
N TYR A 46 -10.18 7.91 3.81
CA TYR A 46 -10.43 7.56 5.21
C TYR A 46 -11.30 6.29 5.35
N ILE A 47 -12.44 6.22 4.67
CA ILE A 47 -13.35 5.05 4.72
C ILE A 47 -12.64 3.79 4.23
N LEU A 48 -11.89 3.89 3.13
CA LEU A 48 -11.13 2.78 2.56
C LEU A 48 -10.04 2.30 3.51
N VAL A 49 -9.32 3.24 4.12
CA VAL A 49 -8.27 2.92 5.08
C VAL A 49 -8.85 2.18 6.29
N GLN A 50 -9.91 2.70 6.91
CA GLN A 50 -10.54 2.01 8.04
C GLN A 50 -11.03 0.61 7.63
N HIS A 51 -11.66 0.50 6.46
CA HIS A 51 -12.15 -0.78 5.96
C HIS A 51 -11.01 -1.78 5.71
N PHE A 52 -9.87 -1.31 5.21
CA PHE A 52 -8.67 -2.12 5.02
C PHE A 52 -8.09 -2.59 6.36
N ILE A 53 -7.98 -1.68 7.33
CA ILE A 53 -7.45 -1.97 8.67
C ILE A 53 -8.30 -3.02 9.39
N GLU A 54 -9.63 -2.87 9.37
CA GLU A 54 -10.58 -3.82 9.98
C GLU A 54 -10.52 -5.22 9.35
N ASN A 55 -10.09 -5.32 8.09
CA ASN A 55 -10.05 -6.57 7.32
C ASN A 55 -8.63 -7.06 7.02
N ILE A 56 -7.63 -6.52 7.71
CA ILE A 56 -6.22 -6.75 7.39
C ILE A 56 -5.81 -8.22 7.51
N ASP A 57 -6.41 -8.95 8.45
CA ASP A 57 -6.19 -10.39 8.64
C ASP A 57 -6.61 -11.20 7.40
N GLN A 58 -7.70 -10.80 6.72
CA GLN A 58 -8.17 -11.44 5.49
C GLN A 58 -7.23 -11.13 4.32
N ILE A 59 -6.63 -9.94 4.30
CA ILE A 59 -5.82 -9.47 3.17
C ILE A 59 -4.40 -10.05 3.22
N VAL A 60 -3.75 -10.03 4.38
CA VAL A 60 -2.32 -10.39 4.50
C VAL A 60 -2.02 -11.52 5.48
N GLY A 61 -3.00 -12.00 6.24
CA GLY A 61 -2.75 -12.99 7.29
C GLY A 61 -2.13 -14.29 6.77
N GLU A 62 -2.55 -14.76 5.60
CA GLU A 62 -1.96 -15.93 4.93
C GLU A 62 -0.50 -15.68 4.54
N THR A 63 -0.20 -14.53 3.95
CA THR A 63 1.16 -14.12 3.56
C THR A 63 2.09 -14.11 4.75
N VAL A 64 1.70 -13.47 5.86
CA VAL A 64 2.52 -13.40 7.08
C VAL A 64 2.78 -14.79 7.64
N ARG A 65 1.75 -15.64 7.78
CA ARG A 65 1.89 -17.00 8.31
C ARG A 65 2.73 -17.89 7.40
N THR A 66 2.71 -17.65 6.10
CA THR A 66 3.42 -18.47 5.11
C THR A 66 4.89 -18.07 5.04
N LEU A 67 5.19 -16.78 4.91
CA LEU A 67 6.55 -16.29 4.67
C LEU A 67 7.34 -15.99 5.95
N THR A 68 6.69 -15.96 7.11
CA THR A 68 7.37 -15.64 8.37
C THR A 68 7.17 -16.74 9.42
N THR A 69 8.07 -16.77 10.40
CA THR A 69 7.93 -17.59 11.61
C THR A 69 6.87 -17.03 12.57
N TRP A 70 6.38 -15.81 12.34
CA TRP A 70 5.39 -15.16 13.18
C TRP A 70 3.98 -15.66 12.89
N HIS A 71 3.21 -15.84 13.96
CA HIS A 71 1.82 -16.28 13.91
C HIS A 71 0.96 -15.20 14.58
N PRO A 72 0.45 -14.22 13.81
CA PRO A 72 -0.31 -13.12 14.37
C PRO A 72 -1.59 -13.63 15.05
N ARG A 73 -1.86 -13.12 16.24
CA ARG A 73 -3.16 -13.26 16.92
C ARG A 73 -4.13 -12.23 16.36
N LYS A 74 -5.43 -12.44 16.63
CA LYS A 74 -6.48 -11.49 16.26
C LYS A 74 -6.11 -10.09 16.78
N GLY A 75 -6.08 -9.10 15.88
CA GLY A 75 -5.77 -7.70 16.20
C GLY A 75 -4.28 -7.34 16.16
N ASP A 76 -3.35 -8.29 16.05
CA ASP A 76 -1.92 -7.98 15.99
C ASP A 76 -1.57 -7.23 14.69
N LEU A 77 -2.15 -7.64 13.56
CA LEU A 77 -1.94 -7.00 12.26
C LEU A 77 -2.60 -5.62 12.20
N GLU A 78 -3.77 -5.47 12.81
CA GLU A 78 -4.47 -4.19 12.96
C GLU A 78 -3.61 -3.20 13.78
N LYS A 79 -3.07 -3.65 14.90
CA LYS A 79 -2.20 -2.81 15.72
C LYS A 79 -0.96 -2.36 14.96
N SER A 80 -0.32 -3.27 14.23
CA SER A 80 0.88 -2.99 13.43
C SER A 80 0.64 -1.93 12.34
N ILE A 81 -0.50 -2.00 11.64
CA ILE A 81 -0.83 -1.01 10.61
C ILE A 81 -1.24 0.34 11.20
N ARG A 82 -1.96 0.35 12.34
CA ARG A 82 -2.36 1.59 13.02
C ARG A 82 -1.16 2.40 13.49
N GLU A 83 -0.13 1.75 14.05
CA GLU A 83 1.11 2.43 14.45
C GLU A 83 1.77 3.17 13.28
N HIS A 84 1.75 2.60 12.06
CA HIS A 84 2.32 3.23 10.86
C HIS A 84 1.40 4.33 10.31
N TYR A 85 0.09 4.12 10.34
CA TYR A 85 -0.90 5.09 9.87
C TYR A 85 -0.96 6.34 10.75
N GLU A 86 -0.86 6.18 12.07
CA GLU A 86 -0.91 7.28 13.05
C GLU A 86 0.43 8.04 13.14
N SER A 87 1.54 7.41 12.74
CA SER A 87 2.88 8.00 12.80
C SER A 87 3.65 7.79 11.49
N GLN A 88 3.18 8.41 10.41
CA GLN A 88 3.93 8.41 9.15
C GLN A 88 5.28 9.13 9.34
N PRO A 89 6.43 8.43 9.20
CA PRO A 89 7.73 9.09 9.27
C PRO A 89 7.86 10.08 8.10
N HIS A 90 8.50 11.23 8.32
CA HIS A 90 8.80 12.16 7.23
C HIS A 90 9.54 11.46 6.09
N GLY A 91 8.96 11.50 4.89
CA GLY A 91 9.52 10.88 3.67
C GLY A 91 8.87 9.55 3.27
N ASP A 92 7.95 9.02 4.08
CA ASP A 92 7.11 7.89 3.67
C ASP A 92 6.00 8.38 2.73
N VAL A 93 5.79 7.66 1.62
CA VAL A 93 5.01 8.15 0.46
C VAL A 93 3.68 7.40 0.32
N PHE A 94 3.44 6.39 1.16
CA PHE A 94 2.29 5.51 1.02
C PHE A 94 1.12 5.93 1.92
N ASP A 95 -0.08 5.84 1.36
CA ASP A 95 -1.30 6.04 2.13
C ASP A 95 -1.48 4.96 3.22
N LEU A 96 -1.01 3.72 2.98
CA LEU A 96 -0.89 2.66 4.01
C LEU A 96 0.37 1.81 3.85
N GLN A 97 1.00 1.47 4.98
CA GLN A 97 2.12 0.54 5.05
C GLN A 97 1.98 -0.43 6.22
N LEU A 98 2.10 -1.73 5.91
CA LEU A 98 2.29 -2.80 6.88
C LEU A 98 3.78 -3.05 7.13
N THR A 99 4.13 -3.37 8.38
CA THR A 99 5.48 -3.81 8.77
C THR A 99 5.97 -5.03 7.97
N TRP A 100 5.05 -5.85 7.46
CA TRP A 100 5.34 -7.05 6.66
C TRP A 100 5.15 -6.84 5.16
N GLY A 101 5.53 -5.66 4.68
CA GLY A 101 5.80 -5.40 3.27
C GLY A 101 4.60 -4.94 2.45
N THR A 102 3.35 -5.09 2.89
CA THR A 102 2.21 -4.59 2.12
C THR A 102 2.08 -3.09 2.18
N THR A 103 2.36 -2.43 1.06
CA THR A 103 2.14 -1.00 0.85
C THR A 103 0.98 -0.79 -0.12
N CYS A 104 0.08 0.12 0.24
CA CYS A 104 -1.06 0.49 -0.57
C CYS A 104 -1.08 2.00 -0.82
N GLU A 105 -1.36 2.37 -2.05
CA GLU A 105 -1.63 3.73 -2.47
C GLU A 105 -3.10 3.84 -2.87
N PHE A 106 -3.82 4.80 -2.30
CA PHE A 106 -5.20 5.11 -2.63
C PHE A 106 -5.27 6.43 -3.39
N LYS A 107 -6.08 6.45 -4.45
CA LYS A 107 -6.36 7.66 -5.19
C LYS A 107 -7.83 7.74 -5.52
N THR A 108 -8.32 8.95 -5.66
CA THR A 108 -9.71 9.24 -6.03
C THR A 108 -9.74 10.13 -7.27
N THR A 109 -10.74 9.93 -8.14
CA THR A 109 -10.93 10.82 -9.30
C THR A 109 -12.39 10.95 -9.71
N ARG A 110 -12.78 12.16 -10.11
CA ARG A 110 -14.04 12.45 -10.82
C ARG A 110 -13.83 12.71 -12.32
N ALA A 111 -12.58 12.80 -12.76
CA ALA A 111 -12.23 13.16 -14.13
C ALA A 111 -11.25 12.14 -14.73
N PRO A 112 -11.69 10.90 -15.02
CA PRO A 112 -10.82 9.84 -15.54
C PRO A 112 -10.00 10.28 -16.76
N LYS A 113 -10.58 11.10 -17.65
CA LYS A 113 -9.94 11.56 -18.89
C LYS A 113 -8.67 12.39 -18.67
N THR A 114 -8.58 13.13 -17.57
CA THR A 114 -7.44 14.00 -17.25
C THR A 114 -6.61 13.49 -16.08
N TRP A 115 -7.03 12.37 -15.48
CA TRP A 115 -6.38 11.82 -14.30
C TRP A 115 -5.05 11.15 -14.66
N ASN A 116 -4.06 11.34 -13.79
CA ASN A 116 -2.78 10.67 -13.85
C ASN A 116 -2.16 10.56 -12.45
N ILE A 117 -1.24 9.61 -12.29
CA ILE A 117 -0.37 9.48 -11.12
C ILE A 117 1.08 9.35 -11.57
N SER A 118 1.95 10.21 -11.03
CA SER A 118 3.38 10.20 -11.34
C SER A 118 4.11 9.06 -10.63
N LYS A 119 5.15 8.56 -11.29
CA LYS A 119 6.20 7.79 -10.61
C LYS A 119 6.85 8.68 -9.55
N THR A 120 7.19 8.09 -8.42
CA THR A 120 7.83 8.80 -7.31
C THR A 120 9.20 8.21 -7.03
N THR A 121 10.03 8.96 -6.31
CA THR A 121 11.34 8.49 -5.87
C THR A 121 11.20 7.50 -4.71
N TYR A 122 11.96 6.42 -4.72
CA TYR A 122 12.02 5.51 -3.57
C TYR A 122 12.68 6.17 -2.36
N TRP A 123 12.18 5.89 -1.17
CA TRP A 123 12.81 6.30 0.08
C TRP A 123 13.96 5.35 0.45
N ASN A 124 15.13 5.88 0.80
CA ASN A 124 16.24 5.10 1.33
C ASN A 124 16.28 5.22 2.86
N PRO A 125 15.86 4.19 3.61
CA PRO A 125 15.82 4.25 5.07
C PRO A 125 17.21 4.23 5.73
N LEU A 126 18.27 3.83 5.00
CA LEU A 126 19.65 3.83 5.49
C LEU A 126 20.30 5.21 5.35
N LYS A 127 19.95 5.97 4.31
CA LYS A 127 20.45 7.33 4.06
C LYS A 127 19.52 8.43 4.57
N ASN A 128 18.31 8.08 4.97
CA ASN A 128 17.26 9.03 5.35
C ASN A 128 17.02 10.09 4.26
N ALA A 129 16.95 9.62 3.00
CA ALA A 129 16.83 10.47 1.82
C ALA A 129 16.15 9.72 0.66
N ASN A 130 15.58 10.48 -0.29
CA ASN A 130 15.07 9.93 -1.54
C ASN A 130 16.19 9.45 -2.46
N CYS A 131 15.97 8.31 -3.11
CA CYS A 131 16.79 7.77 -4.19
C CYS A 131 16.56 8.53 -5.50
N ARG A 132 17.46 8.32 -6.47
CA ARG A 132 17.29 8.76 -7.87
C ARG A 132 16.56 7.74 -8.75
N THR A 133 16.08 6.66 -8.15
CA THR A 133 15.27 5.65 -8.81
C THR A 133 13.81 6.09 -8.73
N TYR A 134 13.07 5.94 -9.83
CA TYR A 134 11.66 6.31 -9.94
C TYR A 134 10.83 5.09 -10.32
N GLY A 135 9.64 4.96 -9.76
CA GLY A 135 8.69 3.92 -10.12
C GLY A 135 7.37 4.09 -9.41
N PHE A 136 6.58 3.02 -9.37
CA PHE A 136 5.38 2.90 -8.56
C PHE A 136 5.68 2.11 -7.28
N PRO A 137 6.19 2.76 -6.22
CA PRO A 137 6.76 2.05 -5.08
C PRO A 137 5.72 1.27 -4.27
N ALA A 138 4.42 1.58 -4.39
CA ALA A 138 3.41 0.83 -3.65
C ALA A 138 3.22 -0.55 -4.29
N GLN A 139 2.93 -1.54 -3.47
CA GLN A 139 2.69 -2.88 -3.98
C GLN A 139 1.32 -2.98 -4.63
N ILE A 140 0.32 -2.31 -4.05
CA ILE A 140 -1.05 -2.25 -4.55
C ILE A 140 -1.46 -0.78 -4.69
N TYR A 141 -2.06 -0.45 -5.82
CA TYR A 141 -2.67 0.83 -6.11
C TYR A 141 -4.18 0.62 -6.27
N ILE A 142 -4.96 1.48 -5.62
CA ILE A 142 -6.42 1.45 -5.64
C ILE A 142 -6.92 2.82 -6.09
N LEU A 143 -7.57 2.86 -7.25
CA LEU A 143 -8.19 4.06 -7.78
C LEU A 143 -9.71 3.97 -7.63
N ALA A 144 -10.30 4.85 -6.83
CA ALA A 144 -11.75 5.02 -6.73
C ALA A 144 -12.24 6.05 -7.75
N VAL A 145 -13.15 5.65 -8.62
CA VAL A 145 -13.81 6.53 -9.60
C VAL A 145 -15.17 6.95 -9.07
N LEU A 146 -15.35 8.26 -9.00
CA LEU A 146 -16.54 8.93 -8.52
C LEU A 146 -17.45 9.24 -9.71
N GLU A 147 -18.55 8.49 -9.86
CA GLU A 147 -19.46 8.64 -11.00
C GLU A 147 -20.58 9.67 -10.77
N SER A 148 -21.01 9.86 -9.52
CA SER A 148 -22.10 10.77 -9.17
C SER A 148 -21.69 11.84 -8.15
N GLU A 149 -22.50 12.89 -8.00
CA GLU A 149 -22.37 13.85 -6.91
C GLU A 149 -22.76 13.22 -5.56
N ALA A 150 -22.20 13.74 -4.48
CA ALA A 150 -22.60 13.32 -3.13
C ALA A 150 -23.93 13.98 -2.76
N GLU A 151 -24.79 13.25 -2.06
CA GLU A 151 -26.12 13.70 -1.67
C GLU A 151 -26.31 13.50 -0.16
N LEU A 152 -26.79 14.54 0.54
CA LEU A 152 -27.19 14.41 1.94
C LEU A 152 -28.68 14.07 2.02
N ARG A 153 -29.02 12.88 2.51
CA ARG A 153 -30.39 12.41 2.73
C ARG A 153 -30.63 12.23 4.24
N GLY A 154 -31.20 13.26 4.87
CA GLY A 154 -31.31 13.30 6.34
C GLY A 154 -29.93 13.37 6.99
N ASP A 155 -29.62 12.43 7.88
CA ASP A 155 -28.31 12.32 8.56
C ASP A 155 -27.32 11.38 7.83
N VAL A 156 -27.62 11.02 6.58
CA VAL A 156 -26.77 10.13 5.77
C VAL A 156 -26.18 10.90 4.60
N LEU A 157 -24.86 11.00 4.54
CA LEU A 157 -24.14 11.49 3.36
C LEU A 157 -23.85 10.31 2.43
N ASP A 158 -24.57 10.24 1.32
CA ASP A 158 -24.34 9.29 0.23
C ASP A 158 -23.23 9.83 -0.68
N LEU A 159 -22.13 9.08 -0.77
CA LEU A 159 -20.99 9.41 -1.62
C LEU A 159 -21.13 8.81 -3.02
N GLY A 160 -22.29 8.27 -3.37
CA GLY A 160 -22.57 7.68 -4.67
C GLY A 160 -21.96 6.30 -4.89
N ALA A 161 -22.33 5.67 -5.99
CA ALA A 161 -21.71 4.44 -6.44
C ALA A 161 -20.25 4.69 -6.84
N LEU A 162 -19.36 3.80 -6.40
CA LEU A 162 -17.92 3.86 -6.67
C LEU A 162 -17.46 2.59 -7.38
N ASN A 163 -16.68 2.79 -8.44
CA ASN A 163 -15.91 1.73 -9.07
C ASN A 163 -14.46 1.82 -8.60
N PHE A 164 -13.93 0.72 -8.09
CA PHE A 164 -12.55 0.59 -7.64
C PHE A 164 -11.74 -0.19 -8.67
N TYR A 165 -10.63 0.39 -9.09
CA TYR A 165 -9.64 -0.24 -9.97
C TYR A 165 -8.43 -0.60 -9.13
N ILE A 166 -8.14 -1.90 -9.04
CA ILE A 166 -7.01 -2.42 -8.27
C ILE A 166 -5.90 -2.85 -9.23
N ARG A 167 -4.68 -2.37 -8.99
CA ARG A 167 -3.46 -2.70 -9.74
C ARG A 167 -2.29 -2.98 -8.83
N THR A 168 -1.34 -3.79 -9.28
CA THR A 168 -0.04 -3.88 -8.62
C THR A 168 0.89 -2.81 -9.15
N GLY A 169 1.83 -2.33 -8.32
CA GLY A 169 2.89 -1.44 -8.80
C GLY A 169 3.69 -2.05 -9.95
N ARG A 170 3.91 -3.38 -9.93
CA ARG A 170 4.57 -4.13 -11.02
C ARG A 170 3.83 -3.98 -12.35
N ALA A 171 2.50 -4.14 -12.34
CA ALA A 171 1.69 -3.99 -13.53
C ALA A 171 1.72 -2.55 -14.06
N LEU A 172 1.70 -1.56 -13.17
CA LEU A 172 1.80 -0.15 -13.56
C LEU A 172 3.18 0.18 -14.15
N ASP A 173 4.28 -0.24 -13.52
CA ASP A 173 5.61 -0.01 -14.09
C ASP A 173 5.73 -0.61 -15.49
N LYS A 174 5.21 -1.83 -15.70
CA LYS A 174 5.20 -2.50 -17.00
C LYS A 174 4.34 -1.77 -18.04
N SER A 175 3.13 -1.33 -17.67
CA SER A 175 2.20 -0.63 -18.57
C SER A 175 2.68 0.79 -18.92
N VAL A 176 3.27 1.49 -17.95
CA VAL A 176 3.74 2.86 -18.13
C VAL A 176 5.06 2.91 -18.89
N GLY A 177 5.94 1.93 -18.70
CA GLY A 177 7.28 1.90 -19.30
C GLY A 177 8.10 3.10 -18.84
N ASP A 178 8.79 3.79 -19.75
CA ASP A 178 9.64 4.94 -19.41
C ASP A 178 8.87 6.24 -19.16
N ARG A 179 7.54 6.25 -19.33
CA ARG A 179 6.74 7.45 -19.07
C ARG A 179 6.81 7.84 -17.59
N PRO A 180 6.77 9.15 -17.28
CA PRO A 180 6.87 9.63 -15.90
C PRO A 180 5.59 9.39 -15.08
N SER A 181 4.47 9.06 -15.72
CA SER A 181 3.16 8.95 -15.04
C SER A 181 2.25 7.93 -15.71
N ALA A 182 1.44 7.23 -14.91
CA ALA A 182 0.31 6.44 -15.36
C ALA A 182 -0.90 7.34 -15.62
N ARG A 183 -1.60 7.07 -16.72
CA ARG A 183 -2.91 7.63 -17.03
C ARG A 183 -4.01 6.70 -16.56
N PHE A 184 -5.26 7.15 -16.64
CA PHE A 184 -6.41 6.29 -16.34
C PHE A 184 -6.43 4.99 -17.17
N SER A 185 -6.10 5.05 -18.46
CA SER A 185 -6.02 3.85 -19.34
C SER A 185 -5.02 2.81 -18.82
N ASP A 186 -3.89 3.26 -18.27
CA ASP A 186 -2.86 2.38 -17.70
C ASP A 186 -3.39 1.65 -16.43
N PHE A 187 -4.38 2.24 -15.75
CA PHE A 187 -5.12 1.61 -14.66
C PHE A 187 -6.28 0.75 -15.15
N SER A 188 -7.08 1.22 -16.11
CA SER A 188 -8.39 0.66 -16.46
C SER A 188 -8.36 -0.38 -17.58
N GLU A 189 -7.30 -0.47 -18.37
CA GLU A 189 -7.22 -1.36 -19.55
C GLU A 189 -6.29 -2.56 -19.35
N GLY A 190 -6.52 -3.67 -20.05
CA GLY A 190 -5.82 -4.94 -19.80
C GLY A 190 -6.53 -5.75 -18.72
N GLU A 191 -5.82 -6.18 -17.67
CA GLU A 191 -6.40 -7.04 -16.62
C GLU A 191 -6.47 -6.36 -15.23
N PRO A 192 -7.20 -5.24 -15.04
CA PRO A 192 -7.47 -4.73 -13.70
C PRO A 192 -8.49 -5.61 -13.00
N LEU A 193 -8.44 -5.67 -11.68
CA LEU A 193 -9.62 -6.06 -10.91
C LEU A 193 -10.47 -4.81 -10.70
N ILE A 194 -11.67 -4.83 -11.28
CA ILE A 194 -12.67 -3.78 -11.12
C ILE A 194 -13.75 -4.31 -10.19
N CYS A 195 -14.08 -3.55 -9.16
CA CYS A 195 -15.06 -3.98 -8.17
C CYS A 195 -15.78 -2.81 -7.51
N THR A 196 -16.91 -3.12 -6.87
CA THR A 196 -17.64 -2.24 -5.95
C THR A 196 -17.05 -2.37 -4.53
N PHE A 197 -17.44 -1.47 -3.62
CA PHE A 197 -16.86 -1.43 -2.28
C PHE A 197 -17.04 -2.74 -1.49
N ASP A 198 -18.21 -3.39 -1.58
CA ASP A 198 -18.49 -4.67 -0.91
C ASP A 198 -17.58 -5.82 -1.37
N LYS A 199 -17.02 -5.71 -2.57
CA LYS A 199 -16.08 -6.67 -3.16
C LYS A 199 -14.62 -6.24 -3.07
N LEU A 200 -14.34 -5.07 -2.49
CA LEU A 200 -13.00 -4.49 -2.48
C LEU A 200 -12.02 -5.37 -1.71
N ILE A 201 -12.34 -5.74 -0.47
CA ILE A 201 -11.47 -6.57 0.38
C ILE A 201 -11.21 -7.94 -0.23
N GLU A 202 -12.24 -8.58 -0.77
CA GLU A 202 -12.13 -9.88 -1.47
C GLU A 202 -11.13 -9.79 -2.63
N ASN A 203 -11.21 -8.74 -3.45
CA ASN A 203 -10.33 -8.56 -4.59
C ASN A 203 -8.90 -8.16 -4.20
N ILE A 204 -8.71 -7.34 -3.17
CA ILE A 204 -7.36 -7.02 -2.65
C ILE A 204 -6.71 -8.30 -2.10
N ALA A 205 -7.45 -9.12 -1.34
CA ALA A 205 -6.96 -10.40 -0.84
C ALA A 205 -6.57 -11.35 -1.99
N LYS A 206 -7.32 -11.36 -3.09
CA LYS A 206 -6.97 -12.11 -4.31
C LYS A 206 -5.65 -11.62 -4.92
N VAL A 207 -5.43 -10.31 -5.01
CA VAL A 207 -4.15 -9.74 -5.48
C VAL A 207 -3.01 -10.19 -4.57
N GLN A 208 -3.19 -10.12 -3.25
CA GLN A 208 -2.15 -10.55 -2.31
C GLN A 208 -1.85 -12.04 -2.40
N LYS A 209 -2.87 -12.88 -2.57
CA LYS A 209 -2.69 -14.31 -2.77
C LYS A 209 -1.89 -14.61 -4.03
N ASN A 210 -2.18 -13.93 -5.15
CA ASN A 210 -1.41 -14.11 -6.39
C ASN A 210 0.06 -13.75 -6.19
N ARG A 211 0.34 -12.62 -5.51
CA ARG A 211 1.70 -12.19 -5.19
C ARG A 211 2.43 -13.19 -4.28
N LEU A 212 1.72 -13.77 -3.31
CA LEU A 212 2.28 -14.83 -2.47
C LEU A 212 2.64 -16.06 -3.32
N THR A 213 1.78 -16.47 -4.25
CA THR A 213 2.08 -17.58 -5.17
C THR A 213 3.32 -17.28 -6.01
N GLU A 214 3.40 -16.09 -6.62
CA GLU A 214 4.55 -15.66 -7.45
C GLU A 214 5.88 -15.76 -6.71
N VAL A 215 5.95 -15.32 -5.44
CA VAL A 215 7.21 -15.37 -4.68
C VAL A 215 7.53 -16.79 -4.19
N LEU A 216 6.52 -17.60 -3.87
CA LEU A 216 6.72 -19.00 -3.46
C LEU A 216 7.22 -19.90 -4.60
N GLU A 217 6.92 -19.55 -5.85
CA GLU A 217 7.50 -20.20 -7.03
C GLU A 217 9.00 -19.93 -7.16
N GLN A 218 9.50 -18.85 -6.56
CA GLN A 218 10.90 -18.44 -6.63
C GLN A 218 11.73 -18.85 -5.42
N ILE A 219 11.10 -19.21 -4.30
CA ILE A 219 11.79 -19.60 -3.05
C ILE A 219 11.74 -21.12 -2.88
N GLU A 220 12.80 -21.71 -2.31
CA GLU A 220 12.81 -23.11 -1.92
C GLU A 220 11.74 -23.41 -0.84
N PRO A 221 11.00 -24.53 -0.94
CA PRO A 221 9.94 -24.85 0.01
C PRO A 221 10.40 -24.87 1.47
N GLY A 222 9.55 -24.35 2.36
CA GLY A 222 9.76 -24.42 3.81
C GLY A 222 10.61 -23.29 4.40
N TRP A 223 11.17 -22.40 3.57
CA TRP A 223 11.82 -21.19 4.06
C TRP A 223 10.82 -20.23 4.71
N LYS A 224 11.24 -19.61 5.81
CA LYS A 224 10.50 -18.56 6.52
C LYS A 224 11.46 -17.50 7.03
N LEU A 225 11.02 -16.25 6.99
CA LEU A 225 11.69 -15.12 7.62
C LEU A 225 11.52 -15.20 9.15
N ASP A 226 12.64 -15.26 9.86
CA ASP A 226 12.68 -15.22 11.32
C ASP A 226 12.11 -13.89 11.85
N HIS A 227 11.54 -13.90 13.05
CA HIS A 227 11.37 -12.65 13.79
C HIS A 227 12.72 -12.14 14.28
N SER A 228 12.97 -10.83 14.19
CA SER A 228 14.20 -10.25 14.75
C SER A 228 14.22 -10.39 16.28
N THR A 229 15.25 -11.00 16.84
CA THR A 229 15.54 -10.94 18.28
C THR A 229 16.27 -9.66 18.68
N TYR A 230 16.72 -8.87 17.70
CA TYR A 230 17.39 -7.59 17.90
C TYR A 230 16.35 -6.47 18.01
N LYS A 231 16.45 -5.70 19.09
CA LYS A 231 15.58 -4.55 19.34
C LYS A 231 15.68 -3.55 18.18
N ASN A 232 14.53 -3.08 17.71
CA ASN A 232 14.41 -2.08 16.63
C ASN A 232 15.08 -2.48 15.31
N ALA A 233 15.28 -3.78 15.04
CA ALA A 233 15.79 -4.23 13.75
C ALA A 233 14.68 -4.74 12.83
N TYR A 234 14.82 -4.46 11.54
CA TYR A 234 13.82 -4.75 10.52
C TYR A 234 14.50 -5.34 9.26
N PRO A 235 13.79 -6.18 8.49
CA PRO A 235 14.36 -6.87 7.34
C PRO A 235 14.52 -5.93 6.15
N LEU A 236 15.75 -5.78 5.66
CA LEU A 236 16.07 -5.05 4.44
C LEU A 236 16.71 -5.97 3.41
N ALA A 237 16.46 -5.67 2.13
CA ALA A 237 17.19 -6.20 0.98
C ALA A 237 17.95 -5.03 0.34
N VAL A 238 19.25 -4.94 0.59
CA VAL A 238 20.07 -3.78 0.19
C VAL A 238 20.81 -4.09 -1.10
N GLU A 239 20.56 -3.29 -2.14
CA GLU A 239 21.27 -3.38 -3.40
C GLU A 239 22.72 -2.90 -3.22
N LEU A 240 23.71 -3.75 -3.50
CA LEU A 240 25.14 -3.46 -3.46
C LEU A 240 25.76 -3.72 -4.85
N PRO A 241 26.97 -3.19 -5.16
CA PRO A 241 27.64 -3.45 -6.44
C PRO A 241 27.81 -4.93 -6.79
N GLU A 242 28.00 -5.78 -5.78
CA GLU A 242 28.20 -7.23 -5.89
C GLU A 242 26.91 -8.05 -5.89
N GLY A 243 25.74 -7.42 -5.66
CA GLY A 243 24.45 -8.09 -5.56
C GLY A 243 23.58 -7.55 -4.44
N VAL A 244 22.47 -8.24 -4.14
CA VAL A 244 21.55 -7.85 -3.07
C VAL A 244 21.94 -8.54 -1.76
N GLN A 245 22.15 -7.76 -0.70
CA GLN A 245 22.38 -8.27 0.65
C GLN A 245 21.11 -8.14 1.49
N ALA A 246 20.53 -9.28 1.87
CA ALA A 246 19.41 -9.32 2.79
C ALA A 246 19.87 -9.48 4.24
N GLY A 247 19.21 -8.77 5.16
CA GLY A 247 19.55 -8.84 6.57
C GLY A 247 18.65 -8.01 7.47
N PHE A 248 18.80 -8.21 8.77
CA PHE A 248 18.24 -7.31 9.77
C PHE A 248 19.16 -6.11 9.94
N TYR A 249 18.58 -4.91 9.85
CA TYR A 249 19.27 -3.65 10.08
C TYR A 249 18.65 -2.92 11.26
N GLU A 250 19.48 -2.38 12.15
CA GLU A 250 19.00 -1.65 13.31
C GLU A 250 18.56 -0.23 12.92
N LYS A 251 17.37 0.19 13.37
CA LYS A 251 16.69 1.42 12.93
C LYS A 251 17.45 2.71 13.17
N HIS A 252 18.22 2.84 14.25
CA HIS A 252 18.89 4.09 14.59
C HIS A 252 20.29 4.21 14.00
N THR A 253 21.09 3.16 14.16
CA THR A 253 22.48 3.05 13.70
C THR A 253 22.58 2.70 12.22
N LYS A 254 21.50 2.17 11.61
CA LYS A 254 21.43 1.73 10.21
C LYS A 254 22.43 0.63 9.86
N LYS A 255 22.95 -0.09 10.88
CA LYS A 255 23.93 -1.15 10.72
C LYS A 255 23.26 -2.50 10.52
N LEU A 256 23.84 -3.33 9.67
CA LEU A 256 23.51 -4.74 9.56
C LEU A 256 23.84 -5.43 10.89
N VAL A 257 22.88 -6.17 11.45
CA VAL A 257 23.06 -6.95 12.68
C VAL A 257 23.01 -8.46 12.45
N LYS A 258 22.33 -8.93 11.39
CA LYS A 258 22.29 -10.36 11.01
C LYS A 258 21.99 -10.50 9.52
N ILE A 259 22.78 -11.28 8.80
CA ILE A 259 22.53 -11.65 7.40
C ILE A 259 21.36 -12.65 7.34
N ILE A 260 20.50 -12.51 6.34
CA ILE A 260 19.42 -13.44 6.04
C ILE A 260 19.68 -14.05 4.68
N ASN A 261 19.85 -15.37 4.64
CA ASN A 261 19.96 -16.11 3.40
C ASN A 261 18.55 -16.53 2.95
N VAL A 262 18.09 -15.93 1.85
CA VAL A 262 16.87 -16.36 1.17
C VAL A 262 17.25 -17.43 0.15
N PRO A 263 16.73 -18.65 0.23
CA PRO A 263 17.05 -19.73 -0.70
C PRO A 263 16.22 -19.55 -1.97
N TRP A 264 16.62 -18.58 -2.80
CA TRP A 264 16.06 -18.43 -4.14
C TRP A 264 16.38 -19.69 -4.96
N ARG A 265 15.40 -20.16 -5.74
CA ARG A 265 15.57 -21.33 -6.59
C ARG A 265 16.64 -21.08 -7.65
N PRO A 266 17.42 -22.11 -8.03
CA PRO A 266 18.42 -21.97 -9.08
C PRO A 266 17.84 -21.42 -10.39
N ASN A 267 18.60 -20.59 -11.10
CA ASN A 267 18.24 -19.98 -12.38
C ASN A 267 17.07 -18.98 -12.34
N THR A 268 16.69 -18.50 -11.15
CA THR A 268 15.79 -17.36 -11.00
C THR A 268 16.63 -16.09 -10.82
N THR A 269 16.16 -14.97 -11.39
CA THR A 269 16.76 -13.64 -11.18
C THR A 269 15.73 -12.78 -10.51
N GLN A 270 16.02 -12.35 -9.28
CA GLN A 270 15.10 -11.55 -8.49
C GLN A 270 15.24 -10.08 -8.88
N GLU A 271 14.12 -9.46 -9.23
CA GLU A 271 14.00 -8.02 -9.18
C GLU A 271 13.63 -7.55 -7.77
N TRP A 272 13.73 -6.24 -7.55
CA TRP A 272 13.47 -5.62 -6.26
C TRP A 272 12.07 -5.96 -5.69
N ARG A 273 11.06 -6.13 -6.55
CA ARG A 273 9.70 -6.49 -6.13
C ARG A 273 9.59 -7.91 -5.59
N ASP A 274 10.44 -8.83 -6.01
CA ASP A 274 10.44 -10.19 -5.48
C ASP A 274 10.93 -10.20 -4.02
N TRP A 275 11.93 -9.37 -3.71
CA TRP A 275 12.38 -9.14 -2.34
C TRP A 275 11.29 -8.52 -1.47
N GLU A 276 10.54 -7.55 -1.98
CA GLU A 276 9.42 -6.97 -1.24
C GLU A 276 8.27 -7.95 -1.03
N GLN A 277 7.97 -8.80 -2.02
CA GLN A 277 7.01 -9.89 -1.87
C GLN A 277 7.47 -10.92 -0.83
N ALA A 278 8.79 -11.13 -0.68
CA ALA A 278 9.37 -12.02 0.34
C ALA A 278 9.41 -11.41 1.76
N GLY A 279 8.91 -10.18 1.94
CA GLY A 279 8.78 -9.52 3.25
C GLY A 279 9.94 -8.60 3.63
N PHE A 280 10.79 -8.21 2.68
CA PHE A 280 11.86 -7.24 2.90
C PHE A 280 11.45 -5.84 2.43
N GLN A 281 11.99 -4.78 3.05
CA GLN A 281 12.00 -3.48 2.39
C GLN A 281 13.24 -3.41 1.47
N TYR A 282 13.03 -3.19 0.17
CA TYR A 282 14.14 -3.07 -0.77
C TYR A 282 14.80 -1.70 -0.68
N VAL A 283 16.13 -1.65 -0.69
CA VAL A 283 16.92 -0.41 -0.58
C VAL A 283 17.81 -0.25 -1.80
N HIS A 284 17.42 0.67 -2.68
CA HIS A 284 18.25 1.12 -3.79
C HIS A 284 19.43 1.94 -3.27
N MET A 285 20.66 1.42 -3.34
CA MET A 285 21.87 2.19 -3.04
C MET A 285 22.54 2.74 -4.29
N LEU A 286 22.39 2.03 -5.41
CA LEU A 286 22.91 2.43 -6.70
C LEU A 286 21.97 3.49 -7.28
N SER A 287 22.51 4.66 -7.65
CA SER A 287 21.77 5.54 -8.55
C SER A 287 21.67 4.81 -9.89
N PRO A 288 20.51 4.84 -10.59
CA PRO A 288 20.50 4.45 -11.98
C PRO A 288 21.60 5.25 -12.68
N LYS A 289 22.50 4.58 -13.41
CA LYS A 289 23.29 5.30 -14.41
C LYS A 289 22.25 5.96 -15.32
N ASN A 290 22.21 7.30 -15.34
CA ASN A 290 21.24 8.05 -16.15
C ASN A 290 21.09 7.39 -17.53
N PRO A 291 19.89 7.00 -17.97
CA PRO A 291 19.67 6.87 -19.39
C PRO A 291 19.83 8.27 -19.96
N ARG A 292 20.84 8.44 -20.84
CA ARG A 292 20.95 9.63 -21.69
C ARG A 292 19.86 9.60 -22.73
#